data_AF-A0A811RLB4-F1
#
_entry.id   AF-A0A811RLB4-F1
#
_cell.length_a   1.000
_cell.length_b   1.000
_cell.length_c   1.000
_cell.angle_alpha   90.00
_cell.angle_beta   90.00
_cell.angle_gamma   90.00
#
_symmetry.space_group_name_H-M   'P 1'
#
loop_
_entity.id
_entity.type
_entity.pdbx_description
1 polymer ?
#
loop_
_entity_poly.entity_id
_entity_poly.type
_entity_poly.pdbx_seq_one_letter_code
_entity_poly.pdbx_strand_id
1 'polypeptide(L)'
;MYITIGDGGNREGLALKFIEDHKSAHLSEFREASFGHGRLRIIDETSAVWTWHRNDDAFATVRDEVWLESLAAAAKPGLAPSAPPTGRDIDEL
;
A
#
# COMPACT_ATOMS: atom_id res chain seq x y z
N MET A 1 3.30 6.62 7.16
CA MET A 1 3.71 5.50 6.31
C MET A 1 5.00 5.88 5.61
N TYR A 2 5.96 4.96 5.50
CA TYR A 2 7.18 5.14 4.71
C TYR A 2 7.18 4.09 3.60
N ILE A 3 7.50 4.52 2.38
CA ILE A 3 7.51 3.67 1.19
C ILE A 3 8.84 3.88 0.47
N THR A 4 9.49 2.78 0.07
CA THR A 4 10.73 2.78 -0.72
C THR A 4 10.42 2.18 -2.09
N ILE A 5 10.64 2.95 -3.17
CA ILE A 5 10.41 2.56 -4.58
C ILE A 5 11.63 2.83 -5.47
N GLY A 6 12.81 2.39 -5.01
CA GLY A 6 14.08 2.53 -5.73
C GLY A 6 14.34 1.45 -6.78
N ASP A 7 13.32 0.67 -7.14
CA ASP A 7 13.36 -0.59 -7.87
C ASP A 7 13.01 -0.45 -9.36
N GLY A 8 13.32 0.70 -9.97
CA GLY A 8 12.93 1.01 -11.35
C GLY A 8 13.68 0.25 -12.46
N GLY A 9 14.60 -0.66 -12.16
CA GLY A 9 15.32 -1.43 -13.20
C GLY A 9 16.70 -0.89 -13.59
N ASN A 10 17.42 -0.21 -12.69
CA ASN A 10 18.77 0.25 -12.97
C ASN A 10 19.77 -0.93 -13.14
N ARG A 11 20.95 -0.65 -13.71
CA ARG A 11 21.95 -1.68 -14.03
C ARG A 11 22.66 -2.24 -12.79
N GLU A 12 22.62 -1.51 -11.68
CA GLU A 12 23.23 -1.90 -10.40
C GLU A 12 22.49 -3.10 -9.79
N GLY A 13 21.21 -3.31 -10.17
CA GLY A 13 20.45 -4.51 -9.85
C GLY A 13 19.60 -4.41 -8.58
N LEU A 14 19.11 -5.57 -8.12
CA LEU A 14 18.20 -5.66 -6.97
C LEU A 14 18.95 -5.72 -5.63
N ALA A 15 18.41 -5.06 -4.62
CA ALA A 15 18.83 -5.21 -3.23
C ALA A 15 18.20 -6.47 -2.62
N LEU A 16 18.87 -7.63 -2.77
CA LEU A 16 18.32 -8.94 -2.40
C LEU A 16 18.36 -9.27 -0.90
N LYS A 17 19.17 -8.56 -0.11
CA LYS A 17 19.38 -8.87 1.32
C LYS A 17 18.58 -7.94 2.21
N PHE A 18 17.68 -8.51 3.01
CA PHE A 18 17.01 -7.82 4.09
C PHE A 18 17.70 -8.09 5.43
N ILE A 19 17.81 -7.08 6.29
CA ILE A 19 18.44 -7.17 7.61
C ILE A 19 17.34 -7.46 8.64
N GLU A 20 17.31 -8.68 9.17
CA GLU A 20 16.24 -9.15 10.06
C GLU A 20 16.50 -8.82 11.54
N ASP A 21 17.76 -8.76 11.94
CA ASP A 21 18.22 -8.48 13.30
C ASP A 21 18.33 -6.98 13.61
N HIS A 22 17.99 -6.10 12.65
CA HIS A 22 17.98 -4.67 12.89
C HIS A 22 16.86 -4.29 13.87
N LYS A 23 17.17 -3.41 14.83
CA LYS A 23 16.21 -2.96 15.88
C LYS A 23 14.87 -2.44 15.35
N SER A 24 14.84 -1.91 14.12
CA SER A 24 13.64 -1.38 13.47
C SER A 24 13.01 -2.33 12.46
N ALA A 25 13.49 -3.57 12.34
CA ALA A 25 12.97 -4.53 11.35
C ALA A 25 11.46 -4.80 11.52
N HIS A 26 10.97 -4.79 12.77
CA HIS A 26 9.56 -4.95 13.11
C HIS A 26 8.64 -3.81 12.61
N LEU A 27 9.20 -2.68 12.14
CA LEU A 27 8.42 -1.59 11.54
C LEU A 27 8.19 -1.78 10.03
N SER A 28 8.81 -2.80 9.42
CA SER A 28 8.72 -3.08 7.98
C SER A 28 7.63 -4.11 7.71
N GLU A 29 6.45 -3.66 7.31
CA GLU A 29 5.30 -4.54 7.04
C GLU A 29 5.44 -5.35 5.74
N PHE A 30 5.96 -4.75 4.67
CA PHE A 30 6.16 -5.41 3.37
C PHE A 30 7.53 -5.10 2.80
N ARG A 31 8.15 -6.11 2.16
CA ARG A 31 9.44 -6.01 1.47
C ARG A 31 9.54 -7.09 0.40
N GLU A 32 9.82 -6.69 -0.84
CA GLU A 32 10.07 -7.61 -1.97
C GLU A 32 11.21 -7.04 -2.82
N ALA A 33 12.18 -7.89 -3.18
CA ALA A 33 13.28 -7.50 -4.07
C ALA A 33 12.90 -7.88 -5.50
N SER A 34 12.21 -6.98 -6.20
CA SER A 34 11.86 -7.14 -7.61
C SER A 34 11.80 -5.76 -8.25
N PHE A 35 11.92 -5.70 -9.58
CA PHE A 35 11.70 -4.44 -10.28
C PHE A 35 10.21 -4.15 -10.40
N GLY A 36 9.85 -2.87 -10.36
CA GLY A 36 8.45 -2.50 -10.34
C GLY A 36 8.22 -1.01 -10.42
N HIS A 37 6.99 -0.62 -10.14
CA HIS A 37 6.56 0.77 -10.04
C HIS A 37 5.37 0.93 -9.10
N GLY A 38 5.26 2.11 -8.50
CA GLY A 38 4.17 2.47 -7.62
C GLY A 38 3.06 3.26 -8.30
N ARG A 39 1.83 3.10 -7.82
CA ARG A 39 0.70 3.95 -8.15
C ARG A 39 -0.04 4.35 -6.89
N LEU A 40 -0.08 5.67 -6.65
CA LEU A 40 -0.94 6.29 -5.66
C LEU A 40 -2.18 6.85 -6.37
N ARG A 41 -3.36 6.42 -5.93
CA ARG A 41 -4.65 6.94 -6.41
C ARG A 41 -5.38 7.61 -5.26
N ILE A 42 -5.52 8.93 -5.32
CA ILE A 42 -6.37 9.69 -4.41
C ILE A 42 -7.83 9.41 -4.82
N ILE A 43 -8.64 9.01 -3.86
CA ILE A 43 -10.06 8.69 -4.08
C ILE A 43 -10.92 9.89 -3.71
N ASP A 44 -10.68 10.44 -2.51
CA ASP A 44 -11.35 11.65 -1.99
C ASP A 44 -10.43 12.37 -0.99
N GLU A 45 -10.97 13.36 -0.26
CA GLU A 45 -10.24 14.16 0.74
C GLU A 45 -9.69 13.32 1.92
N THR A 46 -10.24 12.14 2.13
CA THR A 46 -9.98 11.29 3.30
C THR A 46 -9.31 9.97 2.96
N SER A 47 -9.39 9.52 1.71
CA SER A 47 -8.93 8.19 1.31
C SER A 47 -8.06 8.20 0.04
N ALA A 48 -7.05 7.34 0.05
CA ALA A 48 -6.22 7.03 -1.11
C ALA A 48 -5.88 5.54 -1.12
N VAL A 49 -5.53 5.02 -2.30
CA VAL A 49 -5.04 3.65 -2.46
C VAL A 49 -3.61 3.70 -3.01
N TRP A 50 -2.70 3.06 -2.28
CA TRP A 50 -1.37 2.75 -2.76
C TRP A 50 -1.37 1.34 -3.35
N THR A 51 -0.76 1.18 -4.52
CA THR A 51 -0.44 -0.14 -5.10
C THR A 51 0.99 -0.15 -5.59
N TRP A 52 1.70 -1.25 -5.38
CA TRP A 52 2.97 -1.52 -6.04
C TRP A 52 2.81 -2.67 -7.03
N HIS A 53 3.30 -2.43 -8.24
CA HIS A 53 3.21 -3.34 -9.36
C HIS A 53 4.60 -3.87 -9.69
N ARG A 54 4.78 -5.19 -9.65
CA ARG A 54 6.01 -5.83 -10.10
C ARG A 54 6.02 -5.91 -11.61
N ASN A 55 7.19 -5.69 -12.21
CA ASN A 55 7.41 -5.89 -13.63
C ASN A 55 7.66 -7.39 -13.87
N ASP A 56 6.61 -8.14 -14.22
CA ASP A 56 6.75 -9.50 -14.77
C ASP A 56 6.95 -9.45 -16.30
N ASP A 57 7.48 -10.51 -16.90
CA ASP A 57 7.91 -10.54 -18.32
C ASP A 57 6.84 -10.13 -19.34
N ALA A 58 5.55 -10.35 -19.03
CA ALA A 58 4.44 -10.05 -19.93
C ALA A 58 3.57 -8.87 -19.48
N PHE A 59 3.40 -8.65 -18.16
CA PHE A 59 2.47 -7.67 -17.60
C PHE A 59 2.92 -7.21 -16.21
N ALA A 60 2.52 -6.00 -15.82
CA ALA A 60 2.70 -5.54 -14.45
C ALA A 60 1.64 -6.16 -13.53
N THR A 61 2.05 -6.79 -12.42
CA THR A 61 1.14 -7.44 -11.47
C THR A 61 1.12 -6.71 -10.13
N VAL A 62 -0.06 -6.46 -9.57
CA VAL A 62 -0.19 -5.89 -8.22
C VAL A 62 0.35 -6.91 -7.21
N ARG A 63 1.33 -6.49 -6.42
CA ARG A 63 1.97 -7.32 -5.39
C ARG A 63 1.76 -6.80 -3.97
N ASP A 64 1.53 -5.50 -3.84
CA ASP A 64 1.15 -4.85 -2.60
C ASP A 64 0.03 -3.84 -2.86
N GLU A 65 -0.96 -3.79 -1.97
CA GLU A 65 -2.07 -2.83 -1.99
C GLU A 65 -2.42 -2.41 -0.56
N VAL A 66 -2.48 -1.10 -0.33
CA VAL A 66 -2.82 -0.54 0.97
C VAL A 66 -3.78 0.64 0.80
N TRP A 67 -4.88 0.63 1.55
CA TRP A 67 -5.77 1.78 1.70
C TRP A 67 -5.20 2.71 2.76
N LEU A 68 -5.13 3.99 2.40
CA LEU A 68 -4.57 5.05 3.23
C LEU A 68 -5.68 5.99 3.65
N GLU A 69 -5.77 6.22 4.96
CA GLU A 69 -6.66 7.21 5.54
C GLU A 69 -5.88 8.49 5.87
N SER A 70 -6.48 9.63 5.55
CA SER A 70 -5.92 10.94 5.87
C SER A 70 -5.96 11.18 7.37
N LEU A 71 -4.79 11.43 7.97
CA LEU A 71 -4.71 11.83 9.37
C LEU A 71 -5.42 13.16 9.65
N ALA A 72 -5.55 14.03 8.64
CA ALA A 72 -6.31 15.27 8.77
C ALA A 72 -7.82 15.02 8.94
N ALA A 73 -8.35 13.91 8.37
CA ALA A 73 -9.74 13.52 8.55
C ALA A 73 -10.00 13.01 9.99
N ALA A 74 -9.08 12.22 10.54
CA ALA A 74 -9.13 11.74 11.92
C ALA A 74 -8.96 12.86 12.95
N ALA A 75 -8.27 13.95 12.59
CA ALA A 75 -8.05 15.10 13.45
C ALA A 75 -9.28 16.02 13.61
N LYS A 76 -10.43 15.72 12.98
CA LYS A 76 -11.71 16.41 13.29
C LYS A 76 -12.26 15.88 14.62
N PRO A 77 -12.17 16.62 15.74
CA PRO A 77 -12.77 16.19 16.99
C PRO A 77 -14.27 16.44 16.87
N GLY A 78 -15.08 15.38 16.72
CA GLY A 78 -16.54 15.51 16.81
C GLY A 78 -17.40 14.51 16.05
N LEU A 79 -16.85 13.62 15.21
CA LEU A 79 -17.65 12.59 14.56
C LEU A 79 -17.16 11.20 14.99
N ALA A 80 -17.96 10.52 15.80
CA ALA A 80 -17.73 9.12 16.13
C ALA A 80 -17.69 8.29 14.83
N PRO A 81 -16.85 7.25 14.75
CA PRO A 81 -16.85 6.35 13.60
C PRO A 81 -18.23 5.68 13.52
N SER A 82 -18.99 5.96 12.45
CA SER A 82 -20.18 5.18 12.12
C SER A 82 -19.74 3.76 11.80
N ALA A 83 -20.36 2.78 12.44
CA ALA A 83 -20.10 1.37 12.24
C ALA A 83 -20.08 0.99 10.74
N PRO A 84 -19.26 0.01 10.33
CA PRO A 84 -19.27 -0.47 8.96
C PRO A 84 -20.68 -0.95 8.59
N PRO A 85 -21.16 -0.70 7.37
CA PRO A 85 -22.46 -1.19 6.94
C PRO A 85 -22.43 -2.72 6.98
N THR A 86 -23.19 -3.29 7.92
CA THR A 86 -23.53 -4.70 7.95
C THR A 86 -24.24 -5.05 6.64
N GLY A 87 -23.70 -6.03 5.92
CA GLY A 87 -24.38 -6.85 4.90
C GLY A 87 -25.35 -6.13 3.98
N ARG A 88 -24.94 -5.91 2.72
CA ARG A 88 -25.94 -5.88 1.65
C ARG A 88 -26.50 -7.29 1.52
N ASP A 89 -27.76 -7.46 1.91
CA ASP A 89 -28.58 -8.58 1.50
C ASP A 89 -28.58 -8.62 -0.04
N ILE A 90 -27.97 -9.67 -0.57
CA ILE A 90 -28.10 -10.08 -1.96
C ILE A 90 -29.29 -11.02 -2.05
N ASP A 91 -30.51 -10.48 -2.06
CA ASP A 91 -31.71 -11.17 -2.54
C ASP A 91 -32.83 -10.14 -2.75
N GLU A 92 -32.97 -9.63 -3.97
CA GLU A 92 -34.23 -9.58 -4.75
C GLU A 92 -34.05 -8.72 -6.02
N LEU A 93 -34.30 -9.40 -7.16
CA LEU A 93 -34.33 -8.99 -8.58
C LEU A 93 -33.01 -9.00 -9.37
#